data_AF-A0A250JBT4-F1
#
_entry.id   AF-A0A250JBT4-F1
#
_cell.length_a   1.000
_cell.length_b   1.000
_cell.length_c   1.000
_cell.angle_alpha   90.00
_cell.angle_beta   90.00
_cell.angle_gamma   90.00
#
_symmetry.space_group_name_H-M   'P 1'
#
loop_
_entity.id
_entity.type
_entity.pdbx_description
1 polymer ?
#
loop_
_entity_poly.entity_id
_entity_poly.type
_entity_poly.pdbx_seq_one_letter_code
_entity_poly.pdbx_strand_id
1 'polypeptide(L)' 'MPIITGLVLGRSEQPSSGSRSIKLDGERLVLSADREIVLRCGEASITLTRDGKVVVKGANLVQTATGLNRIRGASVQIN' A
#
# COMPACT_ATOMS: atom_id res chain seq x y z
N MET A 1 -36.32 31.99 31.68
CA MET A 1 -35.09 31.88 30.89
C MET A 1 -34.12 31.00 31.66
N PRO A 2 -33.62 29.91 31.06
CA PRO A 2 -32.17 29.87 30.90
C PRO A 2 -31.77 29.39 29.50
N ILE A 3 -30.65 29.88 28.99
CA ILE A 3 -30.00 29.34 27.81
C ILE A 3 -28.51 29.16 28.15
N ILE A 4 -28.01 27.96 27.88
CA ILE A 4 -26.61 27.56 27.96
C ILE A 4 -26.03 27.63 26.54
N THR A 5 -24.84 28.19 26.38
CA THR A 5 -24.08 28.17 25.11
C THR A 5 -22.61 28.44 25.44
N GLY A 6 -21.59 27.64 25.10
CA GLY A 6 -21.45 26.38 24.38
C GLY A 6 -19.96 26.29 23.98
N LEU A 7 -19.25 25.20 24.30
CA LEU A 7 -17.87 25.04 23.82
C LEU A 7 -17.90 24.37 22.45
N VAL A 8 -17.53 25.11 21.41
CA VAL A 8 -17.27 24.55 20.07
C VAL A 8 -15.95 23.82 20.14
N LEU A 9 -15.98 22.52 20.46
CA LEU A 9 -14.86 21.64 20.19
C LEU A 9 -14.82 21.44 18.67
N GLY A 10 -13.78 22.00 18.07
CA GLY A 10 -13.57 22.03 16.63
C GLY A 10 -13.88 20.67 16.01
N ARG A 11 -14.85 20.68 15.09
CA ARG A 11 -15.05 19.60 14.16
C ARG A 11 -13.78 19.55 13.32
N SER A 12 -12.85 18.67 13.68
CA SER A 12 -11.76 18.31 12.80
C SER A 12 -12.39 17.58 11.62
N GLU A 13 -12.65 18.32 10.54
CA GLU A 13 -12.91 17.76 9.22
C GLU A 13 -11.66 16.96 8.82
N GLN A 14 -11.64 15.67 9.15
CA GLN A 14 -10.70 14.74 8.55
C GLN A 14 -11.08 14.63 7.07
N PRO A 15 -10.19 15.01 6.14
CA PRO A 15 -10.49 14.93 4.73
C PRO A 15 -10.73 13.47 4.38
N SER A 16 -11.92 13.18 3.85
CA SER A 16 -12.26 11.90 3.26
C SER A 16 -11.41 11.69 1.99
N SER A 17 -10.21 11.17 2.16
CA SER A 17 -9.27 10.89 1.06
C SER A 17 -8.75 9.46 1.17
N GLY A 18 -9.62 8.49 0.87
CA GLY A 18 -9.29 7.06 0.72
C GLY A 18 -8.90 6.37 2.03
N SER A 19 -9.61 5.30 2.39
CA SER A 19 -9.24 4.50 3.56
C SER A 19 -7.89 3.83 3.32
N ARG A 20 -6.84 4.34 3.97
CA ARG A 20 -5.54 3.69 4.07
C ARG A 20 -5.50 3.06 5.45
N SER A 21 -5.35 1.75 5.53
CA SER A 21 -5.25 1.06 6.82
C SER A 21 -4.01 0.19 6.87
N ILE A 22 -3.33 0.22 8.02
CA ILE A 22 -2.27 -0.71 8.38
C ILE A 22 -2.80 -1.55 9.54
N LYS A 23 -2.84 -2.86 9.38
CA LYS A 23 -3.16 -3.79 10.47
C LYS A 23 -1.89 -4.53 10.88
N LEU A 24 -1.60 -4.49 12.18
CA LEU A 24 -0.52 -5.20 12.85
C LEU A 24 -1.16 -6.07 13.92
N ASP A 25 -1.00 -7.39 13.81
CA ASP A 25 -1.49 -8.37 14.81
C ASP A 25 -0.33 -9.05 15.58
N GLY A 26 0.89 -8.53 15.44
CA GLY A 26 2.12 -9.10 16.02
C GLY A 26 2.73 -10.24 15.20
N GLU A 27 1.98 -10.82 14.26
CA GLU A 27 2.43 -11.93 13.41
C GLU A 27 2.47 -11.55 11.93
N ARG A 28 1.63 -10.59 11.52
CA ARG A 28 1.37 -10.21 10.14
C ARG A 28 1.15 -8.71 10.00
N LEU A 29 1.75 -8.16 8.94
CA LEU A 29 1.51 -6.81 8.47
C LEU A 29 0.62 -6.85 7.22
N VAL A 30 -0.50 -6.12 7.25
CA VAL A 30 -1.39 -5.96 6.08
C VAL A 30 -1.49 -4.49 5.69
N LEU A 31 -1.08 -4.18 4.45
CA LEU A 31 -1.23 -2.87 3.82
C LEU A 31 -2.39 -2.91 2.82
N SER A 32 -3.30 -1.94 2.87
CA SER A 32 -4.46 -1.87 1.97
C SER A 32 -4.74 -0.44 1.50
N ALA A 33 -5.08 -0.31 0.22
CA ALA A 33 -5.45 0.95 -0.41
C ALA A 33 -6.40 0.71 -1.61
N ASP A 34 -7.29 1.66 -1.89
CA ASP A 34 -8.30 1.52 -2.95
C ASP A 34 -7.75 1.64 -4.38
N ARG A 35 -6.56 2.24 -4.53
CA ARG A 35 -5.99 2.59 -5.85
C ARG A 35 -4.60 2.03 -6.08
N GLU A 36 -3.68 2.28 -5.14
CA GLU A 36 -2.27 1.95 -5.33
C GLU A 36 -1.55 1.82 -3.98
N ILE A 37 -0.56 0.93 -3.91
CA ILE A 37 0.43 0.84 -2.83
C ILE A 37 1.82 0.96 -3.47
N VAL A 38 2.61 1.95 -3.04
CA VAL A 38 3.98 2.17 -3.49
C VAL A 38 4.94 2.04 -2.30
N LEU A 39 5.87 1.09 -2.38
CA LEU A 39 7.02 0.98 -1.48
C LEU A 39 8.25 1.51 -2.21
N ARG A 40 8.83 2.63 -1.77
CA ARG A 40 9.92 3.33 -2.49
C ARG A 40 11.15 3.54 -1.61
N CYS A 41 12.32 3.35 -2.20
CA CYS A 41 13.62 3.73 -1.63
C CYS A 41 14.52 4.25 -2.76
N GLY A 42 14.76 5.56 -2.80
CA GLY A 42 15.49 6.21 -3.90
C GLY A 42 14.84 5.96 -5.27
N GLU A 43 15.63 5.39 -6.20
CA GLU A 43 15.19 4.99 -7.55
C GLU A 43 14.49 3.62 -7.60
N ALA A 44 14.51 2.85 -6.50
CA ALA A 44 13.86 1.56 -6.43
C ALA A 44 12.41 1.68 -5.95
N SER A 45 11.50 0.89 -6.53
CA SER A 45 10.10 0.82 -6.09
C SER A 45 9.43 -0.53 -6.35
N ILE A 46 8.49 -0.88 -5.47
CA ILE A 46 7.51 -1.95 -5.68
C ILE A 46 6.12 -1.29 -5.66
N THR A 47 5.37 -1.44 -6.74
CA THR A 47 4.07 -0.79 -6.93
C THR A 47 3.00 -1.84 -7.18
N LEU A 48 1.94 -1.83 -6.37
CA LEU A 48 0.73 -2.62 -6.55
C LEU A 48 -0.40 -1.68 -6.96
N THR A 49 -1.12 -2.02 -8.02
CA THR A 49 -2.19 -1.18 -8.58
C THR A 49 -3.54 -1.89 -8.52
N ARG A 50 -4.64 -1.11 -8.59
CA ARG A 50 -6.01 -1.63 -8.47
C ARG A 50 -6.39 -2.66 -9.55
N ASP A 51 -5.77 -2.62 -10.73
CA ASP A 51 -6.01 -3.58 -11.81
C ASP A 51 -5.28 -4.93 -11.59
N GLY A 52 -4.56 -5.06 -10.47
CA GLY A 52 -3.82 -6.26 -10.11
C GLY A 52 -2.37 -6.29 -10.63
N LYS A 53 -1.91 -5.24 -11.32
CA LYS A 53 -0.52 -5.18 -11.80
C LYS A 53 0.45 -4.94 -10.63
N VAL A 54 1.52 -5.73 -10.61
CA VAL A 54 2.66 -5.56 -9.72
C VAL A 54 3.88 -5.14 -10.55
N VAL A 55 4.52 -4.04 -10.18
CA VAL A 55 5.70 -3.50 -10.88
C VAL A 55 6.85 -3.39 -9.89
N VAL A 56 7.98 -4.02 -10.22
CA VAL A 56 9.24 -3.92 -9.47
C VAL A 56 10.25 -3.17 -10.34
N LYS A 57 10.78 -2.05 -9.83
CA LYS A 57 11.78 -1.21 -10.50
C LYS A 57 13.01 -1.05 -9.64
N GLY A 58 14.18 -1.08 -10.26
CA GLY A 58 15.48 -0.83 -9.64
C GLY A 58 16.60 -1.03 -10.65
N ALA A 59 17.81 -0.57 -10.33
CA ALA A 59 18.98 -0.74 -11.19
C ALA A 59 19.42 -2.21 -11.31
N ASN A 60 19.34 -2.97 -10.21
CA ASN A 60 19.62 -4.40 -10.15
C ASN A 60 18.56 -5.09 -9.29
N LEU A 61 17.99 -6.19 -9.79
CA LEU A 61 17.03 -7.01 -9.06
C LEU A 61 17.69 -8.36 -8.74
N VAL A 62 17.85 -8.67 -7.45
CA VAL A 62 18.35 -9.96 -6.98
C VAL A 62 17.20 -10.72 -6.35
N GLN A 63 16.85 -11.87 -6.92
CA GLN A 63 15.82 -12.76 -6.39
C GLN A 63 16.47 -14.09 -5.99
N THR A 64 16.37 -14.44 -4.71
CA THR A 64 16.94 -15.67 -4.15
C THR A 64 15.84 -16.50 -3.51
N ALA A 65 15.85 -17.80 -3.78
CA ALA A 65 14.96 -18.78 -3.14
C ALA A 65 15.79 -19.98 -2.68
N THR A 66 15.49 -20.52 -1.50
CA THR A 66 16.10 -21.77 -1.00
C THR A 66 15.55 -23.01 -1.70
N GLY A 67 14.35 -22.90 -2.29
CA GLY A 67 13.72 -23.92 -3.11
C GLY A 67 13.56 -23.47 -4.56
N LEU A 68 12.42 -23.82 -5.17
CA LEU A 68 12.13 -23.47 -6.56
C LEU A 68 11.59 -22.04 -6.69
N ASN A 69 12.16 -21.27 -7.61
CA ASN A 69 11.60 -20.02 -8.07
C ASN A 69 10.66 -20.28 -9.28
N ARG A 70 9.34 -20.30 -9.05
CA ARG A 70 8.34 -20.62 -10.09
C ARG A 70 7.76 -19.36 -10.73
N ILE A 71 7.89 -19.26 -12.04
CA ILE A 71 7.25 -18.21 -12.86
C ILE A 71 6.23 -18.89 -13.78
N ARG A 72 4.99 -18.39 -13.79
CA ARG A 72 3.89 -18.94 -14.61
C ARG A 72 3.10 -17.79 -15.23
N GLY A 73 2.72 -17.95 -16.49
CA GLY A 73 1.89 -16.99 -17.22
C GLY A 73 1.59 -17.51 -18.62
N ALA A 74 0.60 -16.93 -19.29
CA ALA A 74 0.29 -17.25 -20.70
C ALA A 74 1.47 -16.91 -21.63
N SER A 75 2.31 -15.95 -21.24
CA SER A 75 3.58 -15.63 -21.88
C SER A 75 4.58 -15.19 -20.81
N VAL A 76 5.85 -15.59 -20.98
CA VAL A 76 6.97 -15.13 -20.17
C VAL A 76 8.05 -14.64 -21.13
N GLN A 77 8.33 -13.34 -21.08
CA GLN A 77 9.37 -12.70 -21.87
C GLN A 77 10.61 -12.50 -21.00
N ILE A 78 11.74 -13.03 -21.46
CA ILE A 78 13.06 -12.89 -20.83
C ILE A 78 13.99 -12.37 -21.93
N ASN A 79 14.68 -11.26 -21.66
CA ASN A 79 15.66 -10.64 -22.54
C ASN A 79 17.00 -10.52 -21.82
#